data_AF-A0A2N2YDJ8-F1
#
_entry.id   AF-A0A2N2YDJ8-F1
#
_cell.length_a   1.000
_cell.length_b   1.000
_cell.length_c   1.000
_cell.angle_alpha   90.00
_cell.angle_beta   90.00
_cell.angle_gamma   90.00
#
_symmetry.space_group_name_H-M   'P 1'
#
loop_
_entity.id
_entity.type
_entity.pdbx_description
1 polymer ?
#
loop_
_entity_poly.entity_id
_entity_poly.type
_entity_poly.pdbx_seq_one_letter_code
_entity_poly.pdbx_strand_id
1 'polypeptide(L)'
;MATLKYHPLVQKTKVELEKLDKIKDIRRKEERNDKIEILPISVEPKLRSRALKFMDTLIKKLEENNHSIKFEYDRCHIEMYGQLTEIYLRQKFYRKRKRDSSGYEYEELEKSNKLEFLIGYVYHKSWIDKKTKSLEDYLPAIYDHIEKDSKFWDDHFKEKKIKEEQREAQKKIEEEIARQKALEEEKLQKLITDSDNYHKAINIRNYLAALKTKIQHSKNDEVGEIQNYLQWAHKKANEIDPLFNFPKNI
;
A
#
# COMPACT_ATOMS: atom_id res chain seq x y z
N MET A 1 35.96 -1.52 41.87
CA MET A 1 35.06 -0.82 40.91
C MET A 1 34.47 -1.87 39.99
N ALA A 2 33.18 -2.18 40.11
CA ALA A 2 32.52 -3.12 39.22
C ALA A 2 32.62 -2.60 37.78
N THR A 3 33.28 -3.35 36.90
CA THR A 3 33.29 -3.08 35.46
C THR A 3 31.84 -3.11 34.98
N LEU A 4 31.29 -1.95 34.65
CA LEU A 4 29.94 -1.85 34.08
C LEU A 4 29.92 -2.71 32.81
N LYS A 5 29.24 -3.86 32.88
CA LYS A 5 29.16 -4.79 31.75
C LYS A 5 28.22 -4.17 30.73
N TYR A 6 28.75 -3.86 29.55
CA TYR A 6 27.95 -3.43 28.41
C TYR A 6 26.95 -4.52 28.04
N HIS A 7 25.80 -4.11 27.52
CA HIS A 7 24.84 -4.97 26.85
C HIS A 7 25.57 -5.78 25.75
N PRO A 8 25.25 -7.08 25.56
CA PRO A 8 25.93 -7.93 24.57
C PRO A 8 26.03 -7.31 23.18
N LEU A 9 24.98 -6.63 22.71
CA LEU A 9 24.98 -5.95 21.40
C LEU A 9 25.98 -4.79 21.34
N VAL A 10 26.13 -4.02 22.43
CA VAL A 10 27.10 -2.93 22.54
C VAL A 10 28.52 -3.49 22.59
N GLN A 11 28.72 -4.60 23.30
CA GLN A 11 30.02 -5.29 23.35
C GLN A 11 30.41 -5.83 21.97
N LYS A 12 29.49 -6.47 21.23
CA LYS A 12 29.68 -6.92 19.84
C LYS A 12 30.05 -5.73 18.95
N THR A 13 29.27 -4.64 19.03
CA THR A 13 29.51 -3.40 18.28
C THR A 13 30.91 -2.86 18.53
N LYS A 14 31.33 -2.76 19.80
CA LYS A 14 32.67 -2.28 20.17
C LYS A 14 33.77 -3.07 19.45
N VAL A 15 33.70 -4.40 19.52
CA VAL A 15 34.70 -5.30 18.92
C VAL A 15 34.73 -5.17 17.40
N GLU A 16 33.57 -5.10 16.74
CA GLU A 16 33.54 -4.96 15.28
C GLU A 16 34.02 -3.58 14.81
N LEU A 17 33.69 -2.49 15.50
CA LEU A 17 34.23 -1.16 15.18
C LEU A 17 35.76 -1.11 15.30
N GLU A 18 36.34 -1.77 16.31
CA GLU A 18 37.80 -1.90 16.44
C GLU A 18 38.43 -2.70 15.30
N LYS A 19 37.73 -3.71 14.76
CA LYS A 19 38.18 -4.45 13.58
C LYS A 19 38.08 -3.58 12.32
N LEU A 20 37.00 -2.83 12.16
CA LEU A 20 36.77 -1.93 11.02
C LEU A 20 37.80 -0.79 10.96
N ASP A 21 38.30 -0.31 12.10
CA ASP A 21 39.36 0.70 12.13
C ASP A 21 40.70 0.20 11.58
N LYS A 22 40.96 -1.11 11.63
CA LYS A 22 42.20 -1.71 11.12
C LYS A 22 42.18 -1.88 9.59
N ILE A 23 41.01 -1.78 8.97
CA ILE A 23 40.86 -1.91 7.52
C ILE A 23 41.22 -0.57 6.87
N LYS A 24 42.29 -0.56 6.07
CA LYS A 24 42.76 0.62 5.33
C LYS A 24 41.99 0.86 4.03
N ASP A 25 41.43 -0.20 3.45
CA ASP A 25 40.69 -0.17 2.19
C ASP A 25 39.23 0.21 2.45
N ILE A 26 38.82 1.36 1.93
CA ILE A 26 37.49 1.94 2.15
C ILE A 26 36.39 1.03 1.59
N ARG A 27 36.58 0.45 0.40
CA ARG A 27 35.56 -0.41 -0.23
C ARG A 27 35.34 -1.67 0.59
N ARG A 28 36.43 -2.33 1.01
CA ARG A 28 36.36 -3.50 1.89
C ARG A 28 35.77 -3.20 3.26
N LYS A 29 35.88 -1.95 3.73
CA LYS A 29 35.29 -1.50 4.98
C LYS A 29 33.77 -1.34 4.85
N GLU A 30 33.31 -0.76 3.76
CA GLU A 30 31.88 -0.58 3.44
C GLU A 30 31.18 -1.94 3.23
N GLU A 31 31.72 -2.80 2.37
CA GLU A 31 31.16 -4.16 2.10
C GLU A 31 31.03 -5.02 3.37
N ARG A 32 31.94 -4.82 4.33
CA ARG A 32 31.91 -5.52 5.61
C ARG A 32 30.92 -4.90 6.59
N ASN A 33 30.76 -3.57 6.56
CA ASN A 33 29.82 -2.87 7.41
C ASN A 33 28.37 -3.26 7.10
N ASP A 34 28.04 -3.44 5.82
CA ASP A 34 26.68 -3.78 5.38
C ASP A 34 26.24 -5.20 5.78
N LYS A 35 27.18 -6.10 6.09
CA LYS A 35 26.90 -7.50 6.43
C LYS A 35 26.84 -7.80 7.93
N ILE A 36 27.07 -6.79 8.78
CA ILE A 36 27.24 -6.99 10.21
C ILE A 36 26.11 -6.28 10.96
N GLU A 37 25.30 -7.06 11.67
CA GLU A 37 24.32 -6.55 12.62
C GLU A 37 25.00 -5.98 13.88
N ILE A 38 25.42 -4.71 13.79
CA ILE A 38 25.98 -3.91 14.88
C ILE A 38 25.29 -2.56 14.96
N LEU A 39 25.41 -1.90 16.11
CA LEU A 39 24.79 -0.59 16.29
C LEU A 39 25.40 0.45 15.34
N PRO A 40 24.58 1.34 14.76
CA PRO A 40 24.95 2.25 13.69
C PRO A 40 25.72 3.46 14.25
N ILE A 41 26.95 3.22 14.71
CA ILE A 41 27.81 4.22 15.35
C ILE A 41 28.91 4.66 14.38
N SER A 42 28.84 5.91 13.92
CA SER A 42 29.82 6.53 13.02
C SER A 42 30.52 7.71 13.70
N VAL A 43 31.54 7.40 14.51
CA VAL A 43 32.30 8.39 15.29
C VAL A 43 33.80 8.09 15.28
N GLU A 44 34.62 9.13 15.46
CA GLU A 44 36.06 8.97 15.69
C GLU A 44 36.36 8.17 16.98
N PRO A 45 37.51 7.45 17.04
CA PRO A 45 37.89 6.65 18.21
C PRO A 45 37.79 7.39 19.55
N LYS A 46 38.15 8.68 19.56
CA LYS A 46 38.09 9.54 20.76
C LYS A 46 36.68 9.74 21.33
N LEU A 47 35.63 9.63 20.51
CA LEU A 47 34.23 9.76 20.93
C LEU A 47 33.55 8.41 21.18
N ARG A 48 34.19 7.31 20.81
CA ARG A 48 33.58 5.97 20.77
C ARG A 48 33.12 5.47 22.13
N SER A 49 33.92 5.70 23.18
CA SER A 49 33.56 5.27 24.55
C SER A 49 32.24 5.91 25.00
N ARG A 50 32.06 7.21 24.72
CA ARG A 50 30.84 7.94 25.05
C ARG A 50 29.65 7.46 24.21
N ALA A 51 29.85 7.27 22.91
CA ALA A 51 28.82 6.74 22.01
C ALA A 51 28.31 5.35 22.44
N LEU A 52 29.23 4.44 22.82
CA LEU A 52 28.86 3.10 23.30
C LEU A 52 28.08 3.16 24.61
N LYS A 53 28.46 4.03 25.56
CA LYS A 53 27.71 4.23 26.81
C LYS A 53 26.31 4.77 26.56
N PHE A 54 26.18 5.74 25.65
CA PHE A 54 24.87 6.27 25.28
C PHE A 54 23.96 5.16 24.72
N MET A 55 24.46 4.36 23.78
CA MET A 55 23.69 3.25 23.20
C MET A 55 23.37 2.15 24.23
N ASP A 56 24.28 1.87 25.16
CA ASP A 56 24.06 0.92 26.26
C ASP A 56 22.91 1.36 27.16
N THR A 57 22.89 2.63 27.58
CA THR A 57 21.80 3.19 28.38
C THR A 57 20.48 3.17 27.60
N LEU A 58 20.50 3.51 26.31
CA LEU A 58 19.31 3.48 25.47
C LEU A 58 18.74 2.06 25.36
N ILE A 59 19.57 1.07 25.04
CA ILE A 59 19.12 -0.33 24.90
C ILE A 59 18.55 -0.86 26.21
N LYS A 60 19.26 -0.65 27.33
CA LYS A 60 18.76 -1.07 28.64
C LYS A 60 17.41 -0.43 28.96
N LYS A 61 17.26 0.86 28.64
CA LYS A 61 15.98 1.56 28.81
C LYS A 61 14.87 0.99 27.93
N LEU A 62 15.18 0.60 26.69
CA LEU A 62 14.21 -0.07 25.81
C LEU A 62 13.77 -1.42 26.41
N GLU A 63 14.72 -2.25 26.82
CA GLU A 63 14.45 -3.57 27.39
C GLU A 63 13.66 -3.50 28.69
N GLU A 64 13.97 -2.53 29.56
CA GLU A 64 13.19 -2.24 30.78
C GLU A 64 11.71 -1.95 30.50
N ASN A 65 11.38 -1.48 29.30
CA ASN A 65 10.01 -1.15 28.87
C ASN A 65 9.46 -2.15 27.84
N ASN A 66 10.06 -3.34 27.73
CA ASN A 66 9.66 -4.39 26.76
C ASN A 66 9.73 -3.95 25.29
N HIS A 67 10.72 -3.12 24.96
CA HIS A 67 11.05 -2.70 23.60
C HIS A 67 12.40 -3.28 23.20
N SER A 68 12.65 -3.38 21.89
CA SER A 68 13.81 -4.12 21.38
C SER A 68 14.58 -3.36 20.30
N ILE A 69 15.78 -3.86 19.98
CA ILE A 69 16.50 -3.48 18.77
C ILE A 69 16.31 -4.59 17.74
N LYS A 70 15.96 -4.21 16.51
CA LYS A 70 15.83 -5.11 15.36
C LYS A 70 16.75 -4.69 14.23
N PHE A 71 17.26 -5.69 13.51
CA PHE A 71 18.02 -5.49 12.28
C PHE A 71 17.17 -5.94 11.10
N GLU A 72 16.85 -5.02 10.19
CA GLU A 72 16.09 -5.30 8.98
C GLU A 72 16.67 -4.47 7.83
N TYR A 73 16.73 -5.05 6.62
CA TYR A 73 17.27 -4.37 5.43
C TYR A 73 18.65 -3.72 5.67
N ASP A 74 19.54 -4.44 6.35
CA ASP A 74 20.89 -4.00 6.73
C ASP A 74 20.93 -2.71 7.58
N ARG A 75 19.82 -2.41 8.28
CA ARG A 75 19.65 -1.23 9.12
C ARG A 75 19.27 -1.62 10.54
N CYS A 76 19.55 -0.73 11.47
CA CYS A 76 19.25 -0.90 12.88
C CYS A 76 18.02 -0.07 13.24
N HIS A 77 17.04 -0.73 13.86
CA HIS A 77 15.76 -0.15 14.23
C HIS A 77 15.50 -0.32 15.72
N ILE A 78 14.82 0.65 16.32
CA ILE A 78 14.11 0.48 17.58
C ILE A 78 12.72 -0.04 17.25
N GLU A 79 12.33 -1.14 17.87
CA GLU A 79 10.99 -1.69 17.78
C GLU A 79 10.15 -1.28 19.00
N MET A 80 9.04 -0.57 18.75
CA MET A 80 8.02 -0.26 19.75
C MET A 80 6.64 -0.47 19.14
N TYR A 81 5.75 -1.19 19.82
CA TYR A 81 4.35 -1.39 19.37
C TYR A 81 4.25 -1.95 17.93
N GLY A 82 5.20 -2.78 17.51
CA GLY A 82 5.29 -3.33 16.15
C GLY A 82 5.79 -2.34 15.08
N GLN A 83 6.10 -1.10 15.45
CA GLN A 83 6.69 -0.10 14.56
C GLN A 83 8.22 -0.13 14.64
N LEU A 84 8.86 -0.01 13.48
CA LEU A 84 10.32 0.01 13.35
C LEU A 84 10.81 1.43 13.07
N THR A 85 11.52 2.01 14.04
CA THR A 85 12.13 3.33 13.90
C THR A 85 13.63 3.18 13.65
N GLU A 86 14.08 3.47 12.43
CA GLU A 86 15.50 3.45 12.07
C GLU A 86 16.30 4.45 12.90
N ILE A 87 17.51 4.08 13.34
CA ILE A 87 18.35 4.93 14.20
C ILE A 87 19.77 5.05 13.68
N TYR A 88 20.43 6.17 14.01
CA TYR A 88 21.86 6.38 13.76
C TYR A 88 22.49 7.21 14.87
N LEU A 89 23.74 6.89 15.22
CA LEU A 89 24.55 7.72 16.11
C LEU A 89 25.83 8.12 15.39
N ARG A 90 26.01 9.43 15.14
CA ARG A 90 27.17 9.92 14.39
C ARG A 90 27.87 11.08 15.08
N GLN A 91 29.10 11.34 14.64
CA GLN A 91 29.80 12.58 14.93
C GLN A 91 29.23 13.68 14.03
N LYS A 92 28.94 14.85 14.59
CA LYS A 92 28.45 15.98 13.80
C LYS A 92 29.58 16.56 12.96
N PHE A 93 29.30 16.79 11.69
CA PHE A 93 30.14 17.55 10.78
C PHE A 93 29.49 18.90 10.47
N TYR A 94 30.30 19.94 10.37
CA TYR A 94 29.88 21.25 9.90
C TYR A 94 30.43 21.49 8.50
N ARG A 95 29.60 22.01 7.61
CA ARG A 95 30.05 22.48 6.30
C ARG A 95 30.65 23.87 6.46
N LYS A 96 31.92 24.03 6.11
CA LYS A 96 32.58 25.32 6.01
C LYS A 96 32.85 25.63 4.55
N ARG A 97 32.41 26.81 4.10
CA ARG A 97 32.79 27.33 2.79
C ARG A 97 34.20 27.89 2.88
N LYS A 98 35.07 27.43 2.00
CA LYS A 98 36.43 27.94 1.82
C LYS A 98 36.58 28.41 0.38
N ARG A 99 37.51 29.34 0.16
CA ARG A 99 37.89 29.83 -1.16
C ARG A 99 39.35 29.47 -1.40
N ASP A 100 39.66 28.90 -2.55
CA ASP A 100 41.04 28.62 -2.92
C ASP A 100 41.76 29.86 -3.47
N SER A 101 43.04 29.71 -3.78
CA SER A 101 43.88 30.78 -4.35
C SER A 101 43.44 31.23 -5.75
N SER A 102 42.63 30.42 -6.46
CA SER A 102 42.05 30.76 -7.76
C SER A 102 40.70 31.49 -7.64
N GLY A 103 40.19 31.66 -6.43
CA GLY A 103 38.91 32.30 -6.14
C GLY A 103 37.72 31.36 -6.18
N TYR A 104 37.92 30.06 -6.42
CA TYR A 104 36.87 29.05 -6.44
C TYR A 104 36.41 28.71 -5.02
N GLU A 105 35.10 28.73 -4.79
CA GLU A 105 34.51 28.36 -3.51
C GLU A 105 34.23 26.86 -3.46
N TYR A 106 34.68 26.20 -2.40
CA TYR A 106 34.40 24.80 -2.13
C TYR A 106 33.91 24.59 -0.69
N GLU A 107 33.17 23.51 -0.48
CA GLU A 107 32.70 23.11 0.84
C GLU A 107 33.65 22.06 1.44
N GLU A 108 34.16 22.33 2.64
CA GLU A 108 34.92 21.37 3.41
C GLU A 108 34.12 20.93 4.65
N LEU A 109 34.14 19.62 4.93
CA LEU A 109 33.52 19.06 6.12
C LEU A 109 34.48 19.15 7.31
N GLU A 110 34.14 19.99 8.27
CA GLU A 110 34.87 20.09 9.53
C GLU A 110 34.25 19.17 10.58
N LYS A 111 35.08 18.29 11.15
CA LYS A 111 34.72 17.39 12.23
C LYS A 111 34.51 18.16 13.53
N SER A 112 33.39 17.93 14.20
CA SER A 112 33.16 18.44 15.56
C SER A 112 33.38 17.36 16.62
N ASN A 113 33.49 17.73 17.89
CA ASN A 113 33.49 16.78 19.00
C ASN A 113 32.08 16.48 19.55
N LYS A 114 31.05 16.71 18.74
CA LYS A 114 29.64 16.57 19.14
C LYS A 114 29.05 15.28 18.59
N LEU A 115 28.30 14.58 19.42
CA LEU A 115 27.45 13.47 19.02
C LEU A 115 26.11 13.98 18.51
N GLU A 116 25.58 13.30 17.50
CA GLU A 116 24.26 13.50 16.91
C GLU A 116 23.56 12.14 16.81
N PHE A 117 22.45 11.99 17.52
CA PHE A 117 21.55 10.84 17.37
C PHE A 117 20.44 11.22 16.39
N LEU A 118 20.19 10.37 15.40
CA LEU A 118 19.16 10.57 14.39
C LEU A 118 18.19 9.39 14.41
N ILE A 119 16.94 9.69 14.08
CA ILE A 119 15.92 8.69 13.79
C ILE A 119 15.31 8.94 12.41
N GLY A 120 14.90 7.87 11.74
CA GLY A 120 14.20 7.90 10.45
C GLY A 120 15.12 8.06 9.23
N TYR A 121 14.63 7.61 8.08
CA TYR A 121 15.35 7.64 6.80
C TYR A 121 15.07 8.91 5.98
N VAL A 122 13.79 9.26 5.78
CA VAL A 122 13.36 10.36 4.88
C VAL A 122 13.22 11.68 5.63
N TYR A 123 12.46 11.68 6.73
CA TYR A 123 12.28 12.84 7.60
C TYR A 123 13.03 12.60 8.90
N HIS A 124 14.32 12.91 8.90
CA HIS A 124 15.14 12.62 10.06
C HIS A 124 14.92 13.66 11.16
N LYS A 125 14.61 13.19 12.37
CA LYS A 125 14.73 14.01 13.58
C LYS A 125 16.08 13.72 14.22
N SER A 126 16.73 14.76 14.73
CA SER A 126 18.04 14.61 15.37
C SER A 126 18.15 15.36 16.69
N TRP A 127 18.99 14.83 17.56
CA TRP A 127 19.42 15.45 18.81
C TRP A 127 20.93 15.53 18.80
N ILE A 128 21.46 16.72 19.07
CA ILE A 128 22.89 17.02 18.96
C ILE A 128 23.37 17.60 20.28
N ASP A 129 24.60 17.29 20.66
CA ASP A 129 25.29 18.00 21.74
C ASP A 129 25.24 19.52 21.58
N LYS A 130 24.83 20.18 22.66
CA LYS A 130 24.85 21.63 22.82
C LYS A 130 25.86 22.02 23.90
N LYS A 131 26.21 23.31 23.94
CA LYS A 131 27.10 23.85 24.99
C LYS A 131 26.58 23.60 26.40
N THR A 132 25.25 23.57 26.56
CA THR A 132 24.56 23.46 27.86
C THR A 132 23.89 22.11 28.08
N LYS A 133 23.83 21.24 27.07
CA LYS A 133 23.07 20.00 27.12
C LYS A 133 23.77 18.92 26.30
N SER A 134 24.13 17.82 26.95
CA SER A 134 24.72 16.65 26.33
C SER A 134 23.66 15.79 25.65
N LEU A 135 24.09 14.90 24.76
CA LEU A 135 23.22 13.93 24.10
C LEU A 135 22.53 13.00 25.12
N GLU A 136 23.23 12.63 26.19
CA GLU A 136 22.71 11.80 27.28
C GLU A 136 21.51 12.47 27.98
N ASP A 137 21.54 13.80 28.14
CA ASP A 137 20.43 14.56 28.71
C ASP A 137 19.18 14.60 27.81
N TYR A 138 19.31 14.21 26.54
CA TYR A 138 18.18 14.05 25.62
C TYR A 138 17.55 12.66 25.69
N LEU A 139 18.12 11.70 26.40
CA LEU A 139 17.65 10.31 26.40
C LEU A 139 16.15 10.16 26.75
N PRO A 140 15.60 10.83 27.77
CA PRO A 140 14.15 10.80 28.02
C PRO A 140 13.34 11.37 26.84
N ALA A 141 13.76 12.51 26.31
CA ALA A 141 13.06 13.17 25.20
C ALA A 141 13.16 12.39 23.88
N ILE A 142 14.25 11.63 23.67
CA ILE A 142 14.41 10.72 22.53
C ILE A 142 13.43 9.56 22.68
N TYR A 143 13.43 8.90 23.85
CA TYR A 143 12.55 7.78 24.14
C TYR A 143 11.07 8.19 23.98
N ASP A 144 10.64 9.26 24.66
CA ASP A 144 9.25 9.73 24.63
C ASP A 144 8.79 10.08 23.20
N HIS A 145 9.71 10.61 22.38
CA HIS A 145 9.39 10.95 21.01
C HIS A 145 9.15 9.71 20.15
N ILE A 146 10.04 8.71 20.23
CA ILE A 146 9.91 7.46 19.48
C ILE A 146 8.67 6.70 19.96
N GLU A 147 8.43 6.67 21.27
CA GLU A 147 7.27 6.01 21.85
C GLU A 147 5.95 6.64 21.36
N LYS A 148 5.86 7.97 21.40
CA LYS A 148 4.67 8.70 20.93
C LYS A 148 4.42 8.49 19.44
N ASP A 149 5.47 8.53 18.61
CA ASP A 149 5.33 8.32 17.17
C ASP A 149 4.91 6.88 16.87
N SER A 150 5.50 5.90 17.56
CA SER A 150 5.18 4.48 17.39
C SER A 150 3.72 4.17 17.78
N LYS A 151 3.22 4.74 18.90
CA LYS A 151 1.80 4.62 19.28
C LYS A 151 0.87 5.25 18.26
N PHE A 152 1.19 6.45 17.79
CA PHE A 152 0.38 7.14 16.79
C PHE A 152 0.22 6.30 15.52
N TRP A 153 1.30 5.68 15.04
CA TRP A 153 1.24 4.81 13.87
C TRP A 153 0.50 3.49 14.14
N ASP A 154 0.70 2.85 15.29
CA ASP A 154 -0.04 1.63 15.67
C ASP A 154 -1.56 1.85 15.65
N ASP A 155 -2.03 2.92 16.29
CA ASP A 155 -3.46 3.28 16.29
C ASP A 155 -3.97 3.56 14.87
N HIS A 156 -3.22 4.34 14.09
CA HIS A 156 -3.59 4.69 12.73
C HIS A 156 -3.64 3.47 11.79
N PHE A 157 -2.73 2.49 11.95
CA PHE A 157 -2.77 1.24 11.17
C PHE A 157 -3.98 0.38 11.53
N LYS A 158 -4.33 0.28 12.82
CA LYS A 158 -5.54 -0.43 13.27
C LYS A 158 -6.81 0.20 12.69
N GLU A 159 -6.92 1.53 12.74
CA GLU A 159 -8.05 2.25 12.16
C GLU A 159 -8.16 2.05 10.65
N LYS A 160 -7.03 2.12 9.93
CA LYS A 160 -6.99 1.88 8.49
C LYS A 160 -7.46 0.48 8.14
N LYS A 161 -7.03 -0.53 8.89
CA LYS A 161 -7.43 -1.93 8.66
C LYS A 161 -8.95 -2.09 8.82
N ILE A 162 -9.54 -1.54 9.88
CA ILE A 162 -10.99 -1.58 10.11
C ILE A 162 -11.75 -0.86 8.98
N LYS A 163 -11.28 0.32 8.55
CA LYS A 163 -11.91 1.07 7.45
C LYS A 163 -11.84 0.33 6.12
N GLU A 164 -10.73 -0.34 5.83
CA GLU A 164 -10.59 -1.13 4.60
C GLU A 164 -11.53 -2.35 4.63
N GLU A 165 -11.59 -3.08 5.74
CA GLU A 165 -12.52 -4.20 5.92
C GLU A 165 -13.99 -3.76 5.73
N GLN A 166 -14.37 -2.61 6.29
CA GLN A 166 -15.70 -2.01 6.10
C GLN A 166 -15.96 -1.64 4.64
N ARG A 167 -14.97 -1.04 3.96
CA ARG A 167 -15.07 -0.66 2.55
C ARG A 167 -15.21 -1.87 1.64
N GLU A 168 -14.46 -2.93 1.89
CA GLU A 168 -14.56 -4.18 1.13
C GLU A 168 -15.93 -4.85 1.33
N ALA A 169 -16.45 -4.87 2.57
CA ALA A 169 -17.78 -5.39 2.85
C ALA A 169 -18.87 -4.58 2.13
N GLN A 170 -18.79 -3.25 2.19
CA GLN A 170 -19.74 -2.36 1.50
C GLN A 170 -19.69 -2.54 -0.01
N LYS A 171 -18.50 -2.66 -0.59
CA LYS A 171 -18.31 -2.89 -2.02
C LYS A 171 -18.99 -4.18 -2.49
N LYS A 172 -18.87 -5.27 -1.72
CA LYS A 172 -19.54 -6.55 -2.04
C LYS A 172 -21.06 -6.44 -2.02
N ILE A 173 -21.61 -5.70 -1.05
CA ILE A 173 -23.06 -5.44 -0.97
C ILE A 173 -23.52 -4.63 -2.18
N GLU A 174 -22.80 -3.58 -2.53
CA GLU A 174 -23.12 -2.73 -3.69
C GLU A 174 -23.03 -3.49 -5.02
N GLU A 175 -22.00 -4.33 -5.19
CA GLU A 175 -21.85 -5.21 -6.36
C GLU A 175 -23.02 -6.18 -6.50
N GLU A 176 -23.45 -6.81 -5.40
CA GLU A 176 -24.60 -7.72 -5.42
C GLU A 176 -25.91 -6.97 -5.71
N ILE A 177 -26.14 -5.80 -5.10
CA ILE A 177 -27.32 -4.96 -5.41
C ILE A 177 -27.32 -4.55 -6.89
N ALA A 178 -26.17 -4.13 -7.43
CA ALA A 178 -26.05 -3.74 -8.83
C ALA A 178 -26.31 -4.94 -9.76
N ARG A 179 -25.79 -6.12 -9.42
CA ARG A 179 -26.04 -7.36 -10.15
C ARG A 179 -27.52 -7.72 -10.16
N GLN A 180 -28.19 -7.68 -9.02
CA GLN A 180 -29.62 -7.97 -8.93
C GLN A 180 -30.44 -6.97 -9.75
N LYS A 181 -30.11 -5.67 -9.68
CA LYS A 181 -30.76 -4.65 -10.51
C LYS A 181 -30.57 -4.88 -12.01
N ALA A 182 -29.36 -5.24 -12.44
CA ALA A 182 -29.09 -5.53 -13.84
C ALA A 182 -29.87 -6.76 -14.34
N LEU A 183 -29.97 -7.80 -13.51
CA LEU A 183 -30.74 -9.01 -13.83
C LEU A 183 -32.25 -8.74 -13.87
N GLU A 184 -32.76 -7.88 -12.99
CA GLU A 184 -34.16 -7.46 -12.99
C GLU A 184 -34.48 -6.59 -14.22
N GLU A 185 -33.57 -5.68 -14.59
CA GLU A 185 -33.70 -4.86 -15.80
C GLU A 185 -33.69 -5.74 -17.07
N GLU A 186 -32.79 -6.72 -17.16
CA GLU A 186 -32.75 -7.65 -18.29
C GLU A 186 -34.07 -8.44 -18.43
N LYS A 187 -34.61 -8.93 -17.31
CA LYS A 187 -35.92 -9.60 -17.28
C LYS A 187 -37.04 -8.67 -17.75
N LEU A 188 -37.04 -7.41 -17.29
CA LEU A 188 -38.04 -6.42 -17.69
C LEU A 188 -37.96 -6.12 -19.19
N GLN A 189 -36.77 -5.88 -19.73
CA GLN A 189 -36.56 -5.63 -21.15
C GLN A 189 -36.99 -6.81 -22.02
N LYS A 190 -36.71 -8.04 -21.56
CA LYS A 190 -37.20 -9.25 -22.22
C LYS A 190 -38.73 -9.31 -22.21
N LEU A 191 -39.37 -9.07 -21.07
CA LEU A 191 -40.84 -9.06 -20.97
C LEU A 191 -41.48 -8.03 -21.91
N ILE A 192 -40.92 -6.82 -22.00
CA ILE A 192 -41.39 -5.77 -22.92
C ILE A 192 -41.25 -6.24 -24.37
N THR A 193 -40.08 -6.78 -24.72
CA THR A 193 -39.79 -7.27 -26.07
C THR A 193 -40.73 -8.42 -26.46
N ASP A 194 -40.94 -9.38 -25.57
CA ASP A 194 -41.84 -10.51 -25.78
C ASP A 194 -43.29 -10.02 -25.96
N SER A 195 -43.75 -9.09 -25.12
CA SER A 195 -45.09 -8.47 -25.23
C SER A 195 -45.29 -7.78 -26.59
N ASP A 196 -44.33 -6.95 -27.01
CA ASP A 196 -44.38 -6.25 -28.29
C ASP A 196 -44.41 -7.23 -29.48
N ASN A 197 -43.60 -8.28 -29.41
CA ASN A 197 -43.53 -9.30 -30.45
C ASN A 197 -44.81 -10.11 -30.56
N TYR A 198 -45.43 -10.45 -29.42
CA TYR A 198 -46.76 -11.07 -29.37
C TYR A 198 -47.82 -10.18 -30.02
N HIS A 199 -47.86 -8.88 -29.68
CA HIS A 199 -48.79 -7.94 -30.31
C HIS A 199 -48.58 -7.80 -31.81
N LYS A 200 -47.32 -7.73 -32.28
CA LYS A 200 -46.98 -7.71 -33.71
C LYS A 200 -47.46 -8.98 -34.41
N ALA A 201 -47.25 -10.16 -33.82
CA ALA A 201 -47.73 -11.42 -34.38
C ALA A 201 -49.25 -11.45 -34.53
N ILE A 202 -49.99 -11.00 -33.51
CA ILE A 202 -51.46 -10.86 -33.59
C ILE A 202 -51.86 -9.92 -34.73
N ASN A 203 -51.25 -8.74 -34.80
CA ASN A 203 -51.57 -7.75 -35.83
C ASN A 203 -51.34 -8.29 -37.25
N ILE A 204 -50.23 -9.01 -37.47
CA ILE A 204 -49.95 -9.68 -38.74
C ILE A 204 -51.02 -10.72 -39.04
N ARG A 205 -51.37 -11.59 -38.08
CA ARG A 205 -52.41 -12.63 -38.26
C ARG A 205 -53.78 -12.01 -38.60
N ASN A 206 -54.16 -10.93 -37.93
CA ASN A 206 -55.41 -10.21 -38.18
C ASN A 206 -55.42 -9.59 -39.57
N TYR A 207 -54.32 -8.97 -40.00
CA TYR A 207 -54.18 -8.42 -41.34
C TYR A 207 -54.28 -9.51 -42.42
N LEU A 208 -53.56 -10.63 -42.25
CA LEU A 208 -53.61 -11.75 -43.20
C LEU A 208 -55.01 -12.35 -43.31
N ALA A 209 -55.75 -12.44 -42.19
CA ALA A 209 -57.14 -12.88 -42.19
C ALA A 209 -58.03 -11.93 -42.99
N ALA A 210 -57.92 -10.61 -42.77
CA ALA A 210 -58.67 -9.61 -43.52
C ALA A 210 -58.33 -9.60 -45.03
N LEU A 211 -57.05 -9.77 -45.37
CA LEU A 211 -56.56 -9.85 -46.74
C LEU A 211 -57.13 -11.08 -47.46
N LYS A 212 -57.08 -12.26 -46.80
CA LYS A 212 -57.66 -13.51 -47.32
C LYS A 212 -59.15 -13.35 -47.61
N THR A 213 -59.91 -12.71 -46.73
CA THR A 213 -61.34 -12.43 -46.94
C THR A 213 -61.57 -11.54 -48.15
N LYS A 214 -60.79 -10.47 -48.35
CA LYS A 214 -60.92 -9.61 -49.54
C LYS A 214 -60.66 -10.36 -50.85
N ILE A 215 -59.66 -11.24 -50.86
CA ILE A 215 -59.23 -11.95 -52.07
C ILE A 215 -60.22 -13.06 -52.46
N GLN A 216 -60.86 -13.72 -51.49
CA GLN A 216 -61.94 -14.68 -51.75
C GLN A 216 -63.15 -14.06 -52.50
N HIS A 217 -63.29 -12.73 -52.51
CA HIS A 217 -64.35 -12.01 -53.22
C HIS A 217 -63.92 -11.45 -54.58
N SER A 218 -62.65 -11.60 -54.98
CA SER A 218 -62.11 -11.14 -56.27
C SER A 218 -61.78 -12.31 -57.21
N LYS A 219 -62.39 -12.37 -58.39
CA LYS A 219 -62.04 -13.34 -59.45
C LYS A 219 -60.87 -12.79 -60.27
N ASN A 220 -59.63 -13.20 -59.98
CA ASN A 220 -58.46 -12.92 -60.82
C ASN A 220 -57.43 -14.06 -60.72
N ASP A 221 -56.65 -14.26 -61.79
CA ASP A 221 -55.73 -15.40 -62.02
C ASP A 221 -54.41 -15.36 -61.22
N GLU A 222 -54.20 -14.41 -60.31
CA GLU A 222 -53.00 -14.27 -59.46
C GLU A 222 -53.03 -15.13 -58.17
N VAL A 223 -53.95 -16.09 -58.08
CA VAL A 223 -54.24 -16.87 -56.85
C VAL A 223 -53.02 -17.59 -56.28
N GLY A 224 -52.10 -18.07 -57.13
CA GLY A 224 -50.93 -18.85 -56.71
C GLY A 224 -49.87 -18.06 -55.94
N GLU A 225 -49.51 -16.87 -56.41
CA GLU A 225 -48.48 -16.04 -55.76
C GLU A 225 -48.96 -15.47 -54.42
N ILE A 226 -50.24 -15.11 -54.35
CA ILE A 226 -50.90 -14.64 -53.14
C ILE A 226 -50.94 -15.73 -52.07
N GLN A 227 -51.24 -16.98 -52.45
CA GLN A 227 -51.26 -18.11 -51.52
C GLN A 227 -49.88 -18.34 -50.88
N ASN A 228 -48.82 -18.26 -51.69
CA ASN A 228 -47.43 -18.39 -51.23
C ASN A 228 -47.05 -17.25 -50.27
N TYR A 229 -47.46 -16.02 -50.57
CA TYR A 229 -47.26 -14.87 -49.68
C TYR A 229 -47.97 -15.05 -48.33
N LEU A 230 -49.23 -15.48 -48.32
CA LEU A 230 -49.98 -15.75 -47.09
C LEU A 230 -49.30 -16.82 -46.23
N GLN A 231 -48.81 -17.90 -46.84
CA GLN A 231 -48.13 -18.99 -46.13
C GLN A 231 -46.80 -18.53 -45.53
N TRP A 232 -45.99 -17.79 -46.29
CA TRP A 232 -44.76 -17.18 -45.79
C TRP A 232 -45.01 -16.20 -44.64
N ALA A 233 -45.98 -15.30 -44.77
CA ALA A 233 -46.29 -14.29 -43.77
C ALA A 233 -46.83 -14.91 -42.46
N HIS A 234 -47.64 -15.97 -42.55
CA HIS A 234 -48.06 -16.74 -41.38
C HIS A 234 -46.88 -17.40 -40.66
N LYS A 235 -45.93 -17.99 -41.41
CA LYS A 235 -44.71 -18.55 -40.82
C LYS A 235 -43.89 -17.47 -40.11
N LYS A 236 -43.75 -16.28 -40.70
CA LYS A 236 -43.05 -15.15 -40.08
C LYS A 236 -43.74 -14.66 -38.80
N ALA A 237 -45.07 -14.59 -38.78
CA ALA A 237 -45.81 -14.26 -37.55
C ALA A 237 -45.57 -15.28 -36.43
N ASN A 238 -45.42 -16.56 -36.77
CA ASN A 238 -45.11 -17.62 -35.80
C ASN A 238 -43.66 -17.58 -35.31
N GLU A 239 -42.71 -17.20 -36.16
CA GLU A 239 -41.29 -17.06 -35.78
C GLU A 239 -41.08 -15.93 -34.76
N ILE A 240 -41.85 -14.84 -34.85
CA ILE A 240 -41.73 -13.72 -33.92
C ILE A 240 -42.62 -13.86 -32.68
N ASP A 241 -43.64 -14.72 -32.70
CA ASP A 241 -44.53 -14.89 -31.57
C ASP A 241 -43.83 -15.69 -30.46
N PRO A 242 -43.53 -15.07 -29.30
CA PRO A 242 -42.85 -15.76 -28.21
C PRO A 242 -43.66 -16.92 -27.64
N LEU A 243 -44.98 -16.98 -27.86
CA LEU A 243 -45.87 -18.04 -27.37
C LEU A 243 -46.04 -19.21 -28.34
N PHE A 244 -45.55 -19.12 -29.58
CA PHE A 244 -45.83 -20.12 -30.61
C PHE A 244 -45.25 -21.51 -30.27
N ASN A 245 -44.06 -21.55 -29.66
CA ASN A 245 -43.39 -22.77 -29.24
C ASN A 245 -43.42 -22.99 -27.72
N PHE A 246 -44.29 -22.27 -26.98
CA PHE A 246 -44.43 -22.54 -25.55
C PHE A 246 -44.96 -23.97 -25.37
N PRO A 247 -44.27 -24.82 -24.58
CA PRO A 247 -44.70 -26.20 -24.38
C PRO A 247 -46.11 -26.22 -23.77
N LYS A 248 -47.03 -26.94 -24.43
CA LYS A 248 -48.43 -27.06 -24.01
C LYS A 248 -48.66 -27.94 -22.76
N ASN A 249 -47.62 -28.26 -22.01
CA ASN A 249 -47.76 -29.09 -20.82
C ASN A 249 -47.98 -28.18 -19.59
N ILE A 250 -49.26 -27.93 -19.31
CA ILE A 250 -49.78 -27.65 -17.96
C ILE A 250 -50.61 -28.87 -17.56
#